data_AF-A0A2M7PPK9-F1
#
_entry.id   AF-A0A2M7PPK9-F1
#
_cell.length_a   1.000
_cell.length_b   1.000
_cell.length_c   1.000
_cell.angle_alpha   90.00
_cell.angle_beta   90.00
_cell.angle_gamma   90.00
#
_symmetry.space_group_name_H-M   'P 1'
#
loop_
_entity.id
_entity.type
_entity.pdbx_description
1 polymer ?
#
loop_
_entity_poly.entity_id
_entity_poly.type
_entity_poly.pdbx_seq_one_letter_code
_entity_poly.pdbx_strand_id
1 'polypeptide(L)'
;MKKIDKLIINSPYFEPQQYWEYIRETREFVLQEGRRPAGYVVASESSKSFDDPGTFIEIELVNTIRPRIKKWREQGYPGVTGITKRLLQHWQDPEERKDRRFFFCQLEAIETLIWLTEAPEAEKTGIDIPSDGGDFTRWCNKMATGSGKTIVMCQLIAWNVLNKVANGKDPRFSKNVLVVAPGLTVRNRLSVLNPTDKDNYYEEFNIVPSGLMDSLRQVKIKIMNWHTLAWQSEEKISKKKTVDKRGAKSDEAYVKEVLGDLANATNLIVINDEAHHAWRVAAESKIKGVKREDIEESTIWVGGLDRINRARGILRCFDLSATPFAPSGKK
;
A
#
# COMPACT_ATOMS: atom_id res chain seq x y z
N MET A 1 17.30 11.27 34.26
CA MET A 1 16.18 10.74 33.48
C MET A 1 14.88 11.09 34.19
N LYS A 2 14.11 12.03 33.64
CA LYS A 2 12.71 12.22 34.05
C LYS A 2 11.95 10.91 33.87
N LYS A 3 11.19 10.49 34.88
CA LYS A 3 10.39 9.27 34.84
C LYS A 3 9.25 9.48 33.85
N ILE A 4 9.13 8.61 32.85
CA ILE A 4 8.01 8.62 31.91
C ILE A 4 6.88 7.79 32.54
N ASP A 5 5.85 8.48 33.05
CA ASP A 5 4.74 7.80 33.73
C ASP A 5 3.75 7.15 32.76
N LYS A 6 3.67 7.64 31.51
CA LYS A 6 2.78 7.11 30.48
C LYS A 6 3.43 7.11 29.10
N LEU A 7 3.70 5.93 28.55
CA LEU A 7 4.26 5.78 27.19
C LEU A 7 3.21 6.04 26.10
N ILE A 8 1.96 5.62 26.32
CA ILE A 8 0.85 5.79 25.37
C ILE A 8 0.13 7.10 25.68
N ILE A 9 0.40 8.12 24.87
CA ILE A 9 -0.07 9.49 25.07
C ILE A 9 -1.18 9.94 24.11
N ASN A 10 -1.51 9.13 23.09
CA ASN A 10 -2.57 9.44 22.12
C ASN A 10 -3.62 8.33 22.06
N SER A 11 -4.85 8.72 21.69
CA SER A 11 -5.91 7.79 21.29
C SER A 11 -5.66 7.27 19.87
N PRO A 12 -5.93 6.00 19.55
CA PRO A 12 -5.81 5.47 18.19
C PRO A 12 -6.92 5.99 17.24
N TYR A 13 -7.96 6.61 17.79
CA TYR A 13 -9.16 7.02 17.04
C TYR A 13 -9.17 8.49 16.61
N PHE A 14 -8.20 9.29 17.06
CA PHE A 14 -8.09 10.71 16.76
C PHE A 14 -6.70 11.03 16.20
N GLU A 15 -6.58 12.17 15.53
CA GLU A 15 -5.27 12.67 15.10
C GLU A 15 -4.35 12.83 16.31
N PRO A 16 -3.10 12.31 16.27
CA PRO A 16 -2.17 12.46 17.38
C PRO A 16 -1.90 13.94 17.70
N GLN A 17 -2.01 14.30 18.98
CA GLN A 17 -1.86 15.67 19.46
C GLN A 17 -0.55 15.90 20.20
N GLN A 18 0.15 14.84 20.58
CA GLN A 18 1.44 14.93 21.27
C GLN A 18 2.39 13.82 20.82
N TYR A 19 3.69 13.99 21.00
CA TYR A 19 4.68 12.93 20.75
C TYR A 19 5.87 13.02 21.70
N TRP A 20 6.51 11.87 21.96
CA TRP A 20 7.80 11.84 22.65
C TRP A 20 8.92 12.12 21.65
N GLU A 21 9.65 13.20 21.85
CA GLU A 21 10.87 13.54 21.13
C GLU A 21 12.09 13.08 21.92
N TYR A 22 13.04 12.43 21.26
CA TYR A 22 14.31 12.05 21.89
C TYR A 22 15.35 13.14 21.65
N ILE A 23 15.80 13.79 22.72
CA ILE A 23 16.86 14.82 22.68
C ILE A 23 18.21 14.14 22.88
N ARG A 24 19.05 14.16 21.84
CA ARG A 24 20.33 13.43 21.81
C ARG A 24 21.33 13.95 22.83
N GLU A 25 21.39 15.26 22.99
CA GLU A 25 22.36 15.96 23.84
C GLU A 25 22.16 15.61 25.32
N THR A 26 20.90 15.49 25.74
CA THR A 26 20.52 15.20 27.12
C THR A 26 20.15 13.73 27.35
N ARG A 27 19.97 12.95 26.27
CA ARG A 27 19.45 11.58 26.27
C ARG A 27 18.09 11.46 26.97
N GLU A 28 17.26 12.49 26.85
CA GLU A 28 15.95 12.55 27.48
C GLU A 28 14.83 12.48 26.43
N PHE A 29 13.71 11.89 26.83
CA PHE A 29 12.47 12.02 26.08
C PHE A 29 11.70 13.23 26.61
N VAL A 30 11.40 14.16 25.72
CA VAL A 30 10.59 15.35 26.01
C VAL A 30 9.25 15.20 25.33
N LEU A 31 8.17 15.50 26.06
CA LEU A 31 6.83 15.51 25.49
C LEU A 31 6.69 16.80 24.66
N GLN A 32 6.40 16.63 23.38
CA GLN A 32 6.14 17.73 22.45
C GLN A 32 4.67 17.78 22.08
N GLU A 33 4.18 19.00 21.86
CA GLU A 33 2.84 19.26 21.34
C GLU A 33 2.79 19.07 19.82
N GLY A 34 1.62 18.70 19.32
CA GLY A 34 1.37 18.42 17.91
C GLY A 34 1.65 16.98 17.49
N ARG A 35 1.56 16.75 16.19
CA ARG A 35 1.77 15.45 15.59
C ARG A 35 3.23 15.29 15.17
N ARG A 36 3.85 14.15 15.53
CA ARG A 36 5.22 13.85 15.11
C ARG A 36 5.37 13.97 13.58
N PRO A 37 6.36 14.72 13.08
CA PRO A 37 6.70 14.72 11.68
C PRO A 37 6.88 13.30 11.14
N ALA A 38 6.46 13.07 9.90
CA ALA A 38 6.78 11.83 9.20
C ALA A 38 8.29 11.83 8.90
N GLY A 39 8.94 10.71 9.18
CA GLY A 39 10.38 10.57 9.01
C GLY A 39 10.87 9.17 9.39
N TYR A 40 12.17 8.96 9.23
CA TYR A 40 12.88 7.76 9.61
C TYR A 40 14.19 8.11 10.30
N VAL A 41 14.74 7.18 11.07
CA VAL A 41 16.00 7.36 11.77
C VAL A 41 17.08 6.59 11.02
N VAL A 42 18.20 7.24 10.73
CA VAL A 42 19.39 6.63 10.12
C VAL A 42 20.52 6.60 11.14
N ALA A 43 21.22 5.47 11.26
CA ALA A 43 22.40 5.41 12.13
C ALA A 43 23.49 6.39 11.64
N SER A 44 24.17 7.03 12.59
CA SER A 44 25.29 7.92 12.31
C SER A 44 26.51 7.15 11.78
N GLU A 45 27.24 7.76 10.84
CA GLU A 45 28.37 7.13 10.13
C GLU A 45 29.52 6.67 11.07
N SER A 46 29.61 7.24 12.27
CA SER A 46 30.63 6.93 13.29
C SER A 46 30.21 5.86 14.31
N SER A 47 29.01 5.30 14.20
CA SER A 47 28.49 4.36 15.19
C SER A 47 29.17 3.00 15.13
N LYS A 48 29.90 2.67 16.20
CA LYS A 48 30.43 1.33 16.50
C LYS A 48 29.69 0.67 17.69
N SER A 49 28.64 1.31 18.22
CA SER A 49 27.96 0.94 19.46
C SER A 49 26.44 0.92 19.31
N PHE A 50 25.77 0.11 20.12
CA PHE A 50 24.32 -0.10 20.12
C PHE A 50 23.50 1.13 20.57
N ASP A 51 24.16 2.14 21.16
CA ASP A 51 23.54 3.32 21.78
C ASP A 51 23.45 4.54 20.84
N ASP A 52 23.59 4.36 19.53
CA ASP A 52 23.44 5.47 18.59
C ASP A 52 21.97 5.81 18.34
N PRO A 53 21.50 7.00 18.74
CA PRO A 53 20.11 7.41 18.51
C PRO A 53 19.81 7.69 17.03
N GLY A 54 20.84 7.78 16.19
CA GLY A 54 20.72 8.10 14.78
C GLY A 54 20.29 9.54 14.52
N THR A 55 20.18 9.88 13.24
CA THR A 55 19.68 11.16 12.75
C THR A 55 18.27 10.94 12.21
N PHE A 56 17.32 11.74 12.70
CA PHE A 56 15.97 11.76 12.18
C PHE A 56 15.93 12.54 10.86
N ILE A 57 15.47 11.90 9.79
CA ILE A 57 15.29 12.48 8.47
C ILE A 57 13.78 12.53 8.19
N GLU A 58 13.29 13.74 7.95
CA GLU A 58 11.89 13.96 7.62
C GLU A 58 11.55 13.47 6.20
N ILE A 59 10.30 13.06 6.03
CA ILE A 59 9.70 12.80 4.72
C ILE A 59 8.85 14.02 4.39
N GLU A 60 9.49 15.05 3.83
CA GLU A 60 8.88 16.35 3.53
C GLU A 60 7.59 16.24 2.72
N LEU A 61 7.56 15.33 1.74
CA LEU A 61 6.38 15.07 0.91
C LEU A 61 5.16 14.69 1.76
N VAL A 62 5.33 13.81 2.74
CA VAL A 62 4.23 13.39 3.63
C VAL A 62 3.82 14.54 4.55
N ASN A 63 4.80 15.28 5.09
CA ASN A 63 4.53 16.44 5.95
C ASN A 63 3.83 17.57 5.19
N THR A 64 4.03 17.67 3.87
CA THR A 64 3.33 18.62 2.98
C THR A 64 1.91 18.15 2.64
N ILE A 65 1.69 16.85 2.44
CA ILE A 65 0.39 16.29 2.06
C ILE A 65 -0.61 16.28 3.22
N ARG A 66 -0.19 15.92 4.44
CA ARG A 66 -1.06 15.81 5.63
C ARG A 66 -1.97 17.04 5.87
N PRO A 67 -1.45 18.29 5.93
CA PRO A 67 -2.30 19.46 6.15
C PRO A 67 -3.28 19.71 4.99
N ARG A 68 -2.93 19.32 3.75
CA ARG A 68 -3.83 19.44 2.60
C ARG A 68 -4.99 18.45 2.68
N ILE A 69 -4.73 17.22 3.08
CA ILE A 69 -5.79 16.22 3.32
C ILE A 69 -6.72 16.73 4.42
N LYS A 70 -6.17 17.25 5.52
CA LYS A 70 -6.98 17.82 6.60
C LYS A 70 -7.89 18.95 6.10
N LYS A 71 -7.34 19.91 5.36
CA LYS A 71 -8.11 21.00 4.75
C LYS A 71 -9.20 20.48 3.80
N TRP A 72 -8.86 19.54 2.92
CA TRP A 72 -9.79 18.92 1.99
C TRP A 72 -10.93 18.16 2.69
N ARG A 73 -10.61 17.47 3.80
CA ARG A 73 -11.57 16.82 4.69
C ARG A 73 -12.53 17.83 5.31
N GLU A 74 -12.00 18.91 5.88
CA GLU A 74 -12.78 19.99 6.53
C GLU A 74 -13.71 20.72 5.54
N GLN A 75 -13.34 20.76 4.26
CA GLN A 75 -14.18 21.28 3.17
C GLN A 75 -15.26 20.31 2.69
N GLY A 76 -15.36 19.11 3.28
CA GLY A 76 -16.37 18.12 2.92
C GLY A 76 -16.06 17.33 1.66
N TYR A 77 -14.77 17.11 1.36
CA TYR A 77 -14.27 16.26 0.27
C TYR A 77 -14.66 16.74 -1.14
N PRO A 78 -14.33 17.99 -1.55
CA PRO A 78 -14.64 18.46 -2.90
C PRO A 78 -14.00 17.56 -3.97
N GLY A 79 -14.73 17.32 -5.07
CA GLY A 79 -14.28 16.57 -6.24
C GLY A 79 -14.54 15.05 -6.22
N VAL A 80 -14.92 14.47 -5.08
CA VAL A 80 -15.21 13.03 -4.99
C VAL A 80 -16.53 12.64 -5.66
N THR A 81 -16.64 11.39 -6.11
CA THR A 81 -17.92 10.86 -6.58
C THR A 81 -18.96 10.73 -5.45
N GLY A 82 -20.22 10.55 -5.82
CA GLY A 82 -21.29 10.25 -4.85
C GLY A 82 -21.05 8.94 -4.08
N ILE A 83 -20.47 7.91 -4.70
CA ILE A 83 -20.14 6.65 -4.03
C ILE A 83 -19.03 6.86 -3.00
N THR A 84 -17.96 7.58 -3.39
CA THR A 84 -16.87 7.90 -2.48
C THR A 84 -17.35 8.71 -1.29
N LYS A 85 -18.20 9.73 -1.52
CA LYS A 85 -18.80 10.51 -0.43
C LYS A 85 -19.61 9.63 0.53
N ARG A 86 -20.43 8.72 0.00
CA ARG A 86 -21.23 7.78 0.81
C ARG A 86 -20.37 6.84 1.63
N LEU A 87 -19.26 6.33 1.07
CA LEU A 87 -18.31 5.49 1.80
C LEU A 87 -17.61 6.27 2.92
N LEU A 88 -17.11 7.48 2.63
CA LEU A 88 -16.45 8.34 3.62
C LEU A 88 -17.38 8.70 4.78
N GLN A 89 -18.66 8.98 4.49
CA GLN A 89 -19.68 9.20 5.51
C GLN A 89 -19.91 7.94 6.35
N HIS A 90 -20.11 6.77 5.71
CA HIS A 90 -20.31 5.49 6.38
C HIS A 90 -19.17 5.11 7.34
N TRP A 91 -17.92 5.34 6.93
CA TRP A 91 -16.74 5.01 7.73
C TRP A 91 -16.57 5.90 8.97
N GLN A 92 -17.17 7.08 8.96
CA GLN A 92 -17.08 8.07 10.04
C GLN A 92 -18.37 8.21 10.85
N ASP A 93 -19.46 7.57 10.42
CA ASP A 93 -20.76 7.64 11.09
C ASP A 93 -20.67 6.98 12.48
N PRO A 94 -20.85 7.74 13.57
CA PRO A 94 -20.81 7.19 14.94
C PRO A 94 -21.82 6.07 15.17
N GLU A 95 -22.97 6.09 14.49
CA GLU A 95 -24.02 5.07 14.65
C GLU A 95 -23.59 3.75 14.03
N GLU A 96 -22.98 3.79 12.84
CA GLU A 96 -22.41 2.62 12.17
C GLU A 96 -21.14 2.09 12.87
N ARG A 97 -20.48 2.94 13.68
CA ARG A 97 -19.20 2.67 14.33
C ARG A 97 -19.30 2.43 15.84
N LYS A 98 -20.50 2.22 16.42
CA LYS A 98 -20.69 2.03 17.87
C LYS A 98 -19.78 0.97 18.49
N ASP A 99 -19.65 -0.18 17.83
CA ASP A 99 -18.86 -1.31 18.36
C ASP A 99 -17.44 -1.39 17.80
N ARG A 100 -17.20 -0.82 16.61
CA ARG A 100 -15.96 -1.00 15.84
C ARG A 100 -15.56 0.28 15.09
N ARG A 101 -15.08 1.30 15.83
CA ARG A 101 -14.48 2.50 15.21
C ARG A 101 -13.20 2.14 14.45
N PHE A 102 -13.04 2.72 13.26
CA PHE A 102 -11.77 2.69 12.56
C PHE A 102 -10.74 3.58 13.27
N PHE A 103 -9.48 3.16 13.20
CA PHE A 103 -8.38 3.99 13.68
C PHE A 103 -8.17 5.18 12.76
N PHE A 104 -7.69 6.28 13.34
CA PHE A 104 -7.38 7.49 12.58
C PHE A 104 -6.40 7.20 11.44
N CYS A 105 -5.38 6.38 11.67
CA CYS A 105 -4.40 6.02 10.65
C CYS A 105 -4.99 5.19 9.50
N GLN A 106 -6.07 4.43 9.73
CA GLN A 106 -6.76 3.69 8.67
C GLN A 106 -7.53 4.66 7.78
N LEU A 107 -8.29 5.56 8.40
CA LEU A 107 -9.06 6.61 7.69
C LEU A 107 -8.13 7.54 6.90
N GLU A 108 -7.06 8.01 7.53
CA GLU A 108 -6.10 8.88 6.84
C GLU A 108 -5.42 8.17 5.66
N ALA A 109 -5.08 6.89 5.79
CA ALA A 109 -4.48 6.13 4.69
C ALA A 109 -5.43 6.07 3.49
N ILE A 110 -6.69 5.67 3.68
CA ILE A 110 -7.64 5.60 2.56
C ILE A 110 -7.99 7.00 2.01
N GLU A 111 -8.16 8.01 2.87
CA GLU A 111 -8.42 9.39 2.43
C GLU A 111 -7.28 9.95 1.60
N THR A 112 -6.02 9.63 1.93
CA THR A 112 -4.86 10.03 1.14
C THR A 112 -4.95 9.45 -0.28
N LEU A 113 -5.30 8.16 -0.41
CA LEU A 113 -5.43 7.49 -1.71
C LEU A 113 -6.58 8.06 -2.54
N ILE A 114 -7.71 8.35 -1.89
CA ILE A 114 -8.85 9.01 -2.50
C ILE A 114 -8.47 10.42 -2.96
N TRP A 115 -7.83 11.21 -2.09
CA TRP A 115 -7.40 12.57 -2.39
C TRP A 115 -6.47 12.61 -3.61
N LEU A 116 -5.46 11.74 -3.67
CA LEU A 116 -4.55 11.66 -4.82
C LEU A 116 -5.27 11.31 -6.14
N THR A 117 -6.40 10.61 -6.07
CA THR A 117 -7.13 10.10 -7.24
C THR A 117 -8.29 10.99 -7.68
N GLU A 118 -9.02 11.57 -6.74
CA GLU A 118 -10.29 12.26 -7.00
C GLU A 118 -10.27 13.75 -6.67
N ALA A 119 -9.35 14.22 -5.82
CA ALA A 119 -9.33 15.64 -5.50
C ALA A 119 -8.96 16.48 -6.74
N PRO A 120 -9.47 17.72 -6.84
CA PRO A 120 -9.12 18.63 -7.92
C PRO A 120 -7.60 18.80 -8.06
N GLU A 121 -7.10 18.93 -9.30
CA GLU A 121 -5.66 19.12 -9.56
C GLU A 121 -5.06 20.34 -8.83
N ALA A 122 -5.87 21.37 -8.60
CA ALA A 122 -5.47 22.55 -7.83
C ALA A 122 -5.03 22.19 -6.39
N GLU A 123 -5.65 21.20 -5.75
CA GLU A 123 -5.27 20.75 -4.40
C GLU A 123 -3.90 20.03 -4.41
N LYS A 124 -3.56 19.39 -5.54
CA LYS A 124 -2.35 18.58 -5.72
C LYS A 124 -1.18 19.35 -6.32
N THR A 125 -1.37 20.65 -6.61
CA THR A 125 -0.33 21.49 -7.22
C THR A 125 0.95 21.51 -6.37
N GLY A 126 2.09 21.21 -7.00
CA GLY A 126 3.39 21.13 -6.33
C GLY A 126 3.63 19.85 -5.52
N ILE A 127 2.73 18.86 -5.60
CA ILE A 127 2.96 17.52 -5.05
C ILE A 127 3.45 16.61 -6.18
N ASP A 128 4.73 16.27 -6.14
CA ASP A 128 5.33 15.28 -7.02
C ASP A 128 5.71 14.04 -6.21
N ILE A 129 5.16 12.88 -6.58
CA ILE A 129 5.45 11.60 -5.93
C ILE A 129 6.50 10.89 -6.79
N PRO A 130 7.71 10.63 -6.28
CA PRO A 130 8.76 9.99 -7.06
C PRO A 130 8.33 8.63 -7.62
N SER A 131 8.66 8.39 -8.90
CA SER A 131 8.51 7.08 -9.52
C SER A 131 9.57 6.11 -9.00
N ASP A 132 9.24 4.82 -8.94
CA ASP A 132 10.21 3.75 -8.69
C ASP A 132 11.05 3.42 -9.94
N GLY A 133 10.78 4.08 -11.08
CA GLY A 133 11.41 3.83 -12.38
C GLY A 133 10.63 2.85 -13.27
N GLY A 134 9.44 2.41 -12.85
CA GLY A 134 8.56 1.54 -13.63
C GLY A 134 7.54 2.27 -14.51
N ASP A 135 6.91 1.49 -15.39
CA ASP A 135 5.89 1.97 -16.36
C ASP A 135 4.49 2.17 -15.75
N PHE A 136 4.31 1.91 -14.46
CA PHE A 136 3.05 2.11 -13.76
C PHE A 136 3.27 2.77 -12.39
N THR A 137 2.31 3.60 -11.98
CA THR A 137 2.40 4.33 -10.73
C THR A 137 2.17 3.43 -9.52
N ARG A 138 3.01 3.63 -8.50
CA ARG A 138 2.95 2.93 -7.22
C ARG A 138 2.81 3.92 -6.09
N TRP A 139 1.88 3.68 -5.17
CA TRP A 139 1.74 4.48 -3.95
C TRP A 139 1.89 3.60 -2.72
N CYS A 140 2.79 4.00 -1.83
CA CYS A 140 3.11 3.25 -0.62
C CYS A 140 2.41 3.84 0.60
N ASN A 141 1.63 3.01 1.28
CA ASN A 141 1.11 3.25 2.62
C ASN A 141 1.95 2.47 3.64
N LYS A 142 2.84 3.18 4.34
CA LYS A 142 3.54 2.63 5.49
C LYS A 142 2.65 2.68 6.72
N MET A 143 2.36 1.52 7.31
CA MET A 143 1.42 1.38 8.41
C MET A 143 2.00 0.45 9.47
N ALA A 144 1.96 0.84 10.76
CA ALA A 144 2.54 0.02 11.83
C ALA A 144 1.90 -1.39 11.90
N THR A 145 2.65 -2.40 12.34
CA THR A 145 2.10 -3.73 12.59
C THR A 145 0.94 -3.64 13.58
N GLY A 146 -0.16 -4.33 13.29
CA GLY A 146 -1.38 -4.29 14.13
C GLY A 146 -2.28 -3.06 13.92
N SER A 147 -1.89 -2.08 13.08
CA SER A 147 -2.74 -0.91 12.78
C SER A 147 -3.92 -1.20 11.84
N GLY A 148 -4.06 -2.44 11.35
CA GLY A 148 -5.18 -2.87 10.51
C GLY A 148 -5.00 -2.62 9.00
N LYS A 149 -3.82 -2.94 8.44
CA LYS A 149 -3.56 -2.87 6.98
C LYS A 149 -4.66 -3.53 6.14
N THR A 150 -5.13 -4.72 6.56
CA THR A 150 -6.17 -5.47 5.83
C THR A 150 -7.50 -4.72 5.76
N ILE A 151 -7.85 -3.93 6.80
CA ILE A 151 -9.05 -3.08 6.77
C ILE A 151 -8.89 -2.01 5.68
N VAL A 152 -7.72 -1.38 5.58
CA VAL A 152 -7.44 -0.40 4.52
C VAL A 152 -7.47 -1.05 3.13
N MET A 153 -6.99 -2.29 2.98
CA MET A 153 -7.12 -3.04 1.73
C MET A 153 -8.60 -3.26 1.35
N CYS A 154 -9.45 -3.62 2.31
CA CYS A 154 -10.89 -3.72 2.06
C CYS A 154 -11.52 -2.37 1.70
N GLN A 155 -11.19 -1.29 2.41
CA GLN A 155 -11.67 0.06 2.07
C GLN A 155 -11.24 0.47 0.65
N LEU A 156 -9.99 0.17 0.28
CA LEU A 156 -9.43 0.41 -1.05
C LEU A 156 -10.17 -0.38 -2.14
N ILE A 157 -10.43 -1.67 -1.92
CA ILE A 157 -11.18 -2.51 -2.86
C ILE A 157 -12.62 -2.01 -2.97
N ALA A 158 -13.29 -1.74 -1.86
CA ALA A 158 -14.66 -1.23 -1.85
C ALA A 158 -14.78 0.09 -2.61
N TRP A 159 -13.89 1.04 -2.33
CA TRP A 159 -13.85 2.33 -3.00
C TRP A 159 -13.68 2.18 -4.53
N ASN A 160 -12.74 1.35 -4.98
CA ASN A 160 -12.50 1.17 -6.42
C ASN A 160 -13.63 0.41 -7.11
N VAL A 161 -14.05 -0.73 -6.55
CA VAL A 161 -15.06 -1.60 -7.17
C VAL A 161 -16.41 -0.90 -7.25
N LEU A 162 -16.87 -0.29 -6.14
CA LEU A 162 -18.19 0.34 -6.10
C LEU A 162 -18.26 1.54 -7.03
N ASN A 163 -17.20 2.34 -7.12
CA ASN A 163 -17.14 3.43 -8.10
C ASN A 163 -17.14 2.91 -9.53
N LYS A 164 -16.37 1.85 -9.83
CA LYS A 164 -16.33 1.28 -11.17
C LYS A 164 -17.65 0.64 -11.57
N VAL A 165 -18.38 0.04 -10.63
CA VAL A 165 -19.72 -0.53 -10.87
C VAL A 165 -20.74 0.58 -11.08
N ALA A 166 -20.69 1.66 -10.29
CA ALA A 166 -21.58 2.80 -10.46
C ALA A 166 -21.35 3.56 -11.78
N ASN A 167 -20.10 3.67 -12.23
CA ASN A 167 -19.75 4.25 -13.52
C ASN A 167 -18.67 3.42 -14.24
N GLY A 168 -19.10 2.50 -15.09
CA GLY A 168 -18.22 1.61 -15.86
C GLY A 168 -17.22 2.33 -16.77
N LYS A 169 -17.49 3.58 -17.16
CA LYS A 169 -16.64 4.37 -18.05
C LYS A 169 -15.59 5.19 -17.32
N ASP A 170 -15.68 5.33 -15.99
CA ASP A 170 -14.69 6.12 -15.23
C ASP A 170 -13.32 5.42 -15.26
N PRO A 171 -12.27 6.03 -15.84
CA PRO A 171 -10.97 5.39 -15.98
C PRO A 171 -10.19 5.36 -14.67
N ARG A 172 -10.60 6.12 -13.65
CA ARG A 172 -9.89 6.23 -12.37
C ARG A 172 -10.01 4.98 -11.50
N PHE A 173 -10.98 4.11 -11.80
CA PHE A 173 -11.32 2.96 -10.97
C PHE A 173 -11.31 1.64 -11.75
N SER A 174 -11.14 0.55 -11.02
CA SER A 174 -11.23 -0.80 -11.55
C SER A 174 -11.98 -1.73 -10.60
N LYS A 175 -12.57 -2.79 -11.16
CA LYS A 175 -13.14 -3.92 -10.41
C LYS A 175 -12.30 -5.19 -10.52
N ASN A 176 -11.16 -5.11 -11.20
CA ASN A 176 -10.21 -6.21 -11.37
C ASN A 176 -9.05 -5.99 -10.41
N VAL A 177 -8.92 -6.85 -9.40
CA VAL A 177 -7.99 -6.68 -8.29
C VAL A 177 -7.03 -7.86 -8.23
N LEU A 178 -5.74 -7.57 -8.25
CA LEU A 178 -4.68 -8.52 -8.00
C LEU A 178 -4.02 -8.20 -6.66
N VAL A 179 -4.03 -9.16 -5.74
CA VAL A 179 -3.35 -9.06 -4.44
C VAL A 179 -2.15 -9.99 -4.44
N VAL A 180 -0.97 -9.47 -4.11
CA VAL A 180 0.27 -10.25 -4.02
C VAL A 180 0.79 -10.25 -2.58
N ALA A 181 1.14 -11.43 -2.08
CA ALA A 181 1.59 -11.67 -0.71
C ALA A 181 2.99 -12.31 -0.67
N PRO A 182 3.78 -12.07 0.41
CA PRO A 182 5.16 -12.56 0.55
C PRO A 182 5.22 -14.08 0.77
N GLY A 183 4.22 -14.67 1.43
CA GLY A 183 4.20 -16.10 1.76
C GLY A 183 2.80 -16.70 1.73
N LEU A 184 2.71 -18.04 1.72
CA LEU A 184 1.44 -18.76 1.65
C LEU A 184 0.54 -18.53 2.86
N THR A 185 1.10 -18.44 4.06
CA THR A 185 0.34 -18.14 5.29
C THR A 185 -0.32 -16.76 5.20
N VAL A 186 0.44 -15.76 4.73
CA VAL A 186 -0.07 -14.40 4.51
C VAL A 186 -1.14 -14.39 3.42
N ARG A 187 -0.89 -15.08 2.30
CA ARG A 187 -1.87 -15.23 1.22
C ARG A 187 -3.18 -15.84 1.72
N ASN A 188 -3.12 -16.87 2.56
CA ASN A 188 -4.30 -17.55 3.09
C ASN A 188 -5.13 -16.64 4.01
N ARG A 189 -4.49 -15.89 4.93
CA ARG A 189 -5.22 -14.93 5.79
C ARG A 189 -5.87 -13.78 5.03
N LEU A 190 -5.40 -13.48 3.82
CA LEU A 190 -5.98 -12.43 2.98
C LEU A 190 -7.26 -12.88 2.26
N SER A 191 -7.72 -14.14 2.42
CA SER A 191 -9.00 -14.59 1.84
C SER A 191 -10.18 -13.73 2.26
N VAL A 192 -10.11 -13.11 3.46
CA VAL A 192 -11.08 -12.15 4.00
C VAL A 192 -11.31 -10.91 3.10
N LEU A 193 -10.42 -10.64 2.14
CA LEU A 193 -10.59 -9.60 1.12
C LEU A 193 -11.59 -9.98 0.03
N ASN A 194 -11.99 -11.24 -0.06
CA ASN A 194 -12.99 -11.71 -1.01
C ASN A 194 -14.41 -11.51 -0.44
N PRO A 195 -15.26 -10.66 -1.05
CA PRO A 195 -16.62 -10.39 -0.54
C PRO A 195 -17.59 -11.58 -0.64
N THR A 196 -17.20 -12.67 -1.31
CA THR A 196 -17.99 -13.92 -1.32
C THR A 196 -17.57 -14.90 -0.24
N ASP A 197 -16.47 -14.63 0.48
CA ASP A 197 -16.06 -15.45 1.62
C ASP A 197 -17.03 -15.22 2.79
N LYS A 198 -17.31 -16.25 3.59
CA LYS A 198 -18.24 -16.18 4.71
C LYS A 198 -17.70 -15.27 5.82
N ASP A 199 -16.40 -15.31 6.05
CA ASP A 199 -15.72 -14.56 7.10
C ASP A 199 -15.06 -13.30 6.53
N ASN A 200 -15.69 -12.68 5.52
CA ASN A 200 -15.13 -11.52 4.84
C ASN A 200 -15.13 -10.28 5.76
N TYR A 201 -14.10 -9.45 5.61
CA TYR A 201 -13.94 -8.26 6.44
C TYR A 201 -14.93 -7.15 6.11
N TYR A 202 -15.60 -7.20 4.95
CA TYR A 202 -16.59 -6.18 4.60
C TYR A 202 -17.82 -6.28 5.49
N GLU A 203 -18.29 -7.50 5.76
CA GLU A 203 -19.39 -7.75 6.70
C GLU A 203 -18.89 -7.65 8.15
N GLU A 204 -17.77 -8.30 8.49
CA GLU A 204 -17.24 -8.32 9.85
C GLU A 204 -16.96 -6.91 10.42
N PHE A 205 -16.41 -6.01 9.62
CA PHE A 205 -16.10 -4.64 10.04
C PHE A 205 -17.10 -3.60 9.50
N ASN A 206 -18.23 -4.06 8.92
CA ASN A 206 -19.24 -3.20 8.31
C ASN A 206 -18.59 -2.15 7.39
N ILE A 207 -17.67 -2.56 6.50
CA ILE A 207 -16.86 -1.63 5.69
C ILE A 207 -17.73 -0.99 4.59
N VAL A 208 -18.76 -1.67 4.14
CA VAL A 208 -19.60 -1.23 3.02
C VAL A 208 -21.05 -1.11 3.50
N PRO A 209 -21.75 0.00 3.17
CA PRO A 209 -23.18 0.10 3.43
C PRO A 209 -23.93 -1.12 2.90
N SER A 210 -24.86 -1.67 3.66
CA SER A 210 -25.57 -2.93 3.34
C SER A 210 -26.12 -2.97 1.90
N GLY A 211 -26.73 -1.87 1.43
CA GLY A 211 -27.28 -1.75 0.08
C GLY A 211 -26.24 -1.72 -1.07
N LEU A 212 -24.94 -1.76 -0.78
CA LEU A 212 -23.87 -1.79 -1.78
C LEU A 212 -23.11 -3.13 -1.83
N MET A 213 -23.42 -4.08 -0.94
CA MET A 213 -22.71 -5.37 -0.89
C MET A 213 -22.83 -6.18 -2.18
N ASP A 214 -24.01 -6.22 -2.80
CA ASP A 214 -24.18 -6.94 -4.08
C ASP A 214 -23.43 -6.29 -5.23
N SER A 215 -23.22 -4.97 -5.18
CA SER A 215 -22.33 -4.28 -6.13
C SER A 215 -20.87 -4.63 -5.88
N LEU A 216 -20.44 -4.73 -4.62
CA LEU A 216 -19.08 -5.14 -4.26
C LEU A 216 -18.76 -6.56 -4.74
N ARG A 217 -19.72 -7.48 -4.66
CA ARG A 217 -19.58 -8.89 -5.11
C ARG A 217 -19.27 -9.02 -6.60
N GLN A 218 -19.38 -7.95 -7.39
CA GLN A 218 -18.94 -7.93 -8.80
C GLN A 218 -17.42 -7.80 -8.98
N VAL A 219 -16.65 -7.67 -7.90
CA VAL A 219 -15.19 -7.67 -7.95
C VAL A 219 -14.67 -8.98 -8.55
N LYS A 220 -13.64 -8.88 -9.40
CA LYS A 220 -12.82 -10.01 -9.78
C LYS A 220 -11.50 -9.89 -9.03
N ILE A 221 -11.35 -10.66 -7.95
CA ILE A 221 -10.17 -10.62 -7.08
C ILE A 221 -9.35 -11.90 -7.23
N LYS A 222 -8.03 -11.75 -7.39
CA LYS A 222 -7.07 -12.86 -7.31
C LYS A 222 -6.02 -12.57 -6.25
N ILE A 223 -5.87 -13.50 -5.30
CA ILE A 223 -4.89 -13.41 -4.22
C ILE A 223 -3.82 -14.48 -4.44
N MET A 224 -2.59 -14.05 -4.68
CA MET A 224 -1.48 -14.94 -5.03
C MET A 224 -0.24 -14.66 -4.19
N ASN A 225 0.66 -15.63 -4.16
CA ASN A 225 1.99 -15.44 -3.61
C ASN A 225 2.95 -15.03 -4.74
N TRP A 226 3.95 -14.21 -4.45
CA TRP A 226 4.90 -13.71 -5.45
C TRP A 226 5.63 -14.82 -6.22
N HIS A 227 5.84 -16.02 -5.65
CA HIS A 227 6.47 -17.13 -6.39
C HIS A 227 5.68 -17.50 -7.64
N THR A 228 4.36 -17.28 -7.66
CA THR A 228 3.51 -17.50 -8.84
C THR A 228 3.82 -16.51 -9.97
N LEU A 229 4.47 -15.39 -9.67
CA LEU A 229 4.95 -14.44 -10.67
C LEU A 229 6.25 -14.90 -11.31
N ALA A 230 6.94 -15.94 -10.83
CA ALA A 230 8.21 -16.39 -11.40
C ALA A 230 8.09 -16.71 -12.89
N TRP A 231 9.00 -16.16 -13.70
CA TRP A 231 9.17 -16.53 -15.10
C TRP A 231 10.57 -17.07 -15.36
N GLN A 232 10.70 -17.79 -16.47
CA GLN A 232 11.98 -18.20 -16.98
C GLN A 232 12.41 -17.22 -18.07
N SER A 233 13.56 -16.56 -17.89
CA SER A 233 14.18 -15.76 -18.96
C SER A 233 14.81 -16.67 -20.00
N GLU A 234 14.99 -16.18 -21.23
CA GLU A 234 15.66 -16.93 -22.29
C GLU A 234 17.07 -17.38 -21.89
N GLU A 235 17.80 -16.55 -21.14
CA GLU A 235 19.10 -16.92 -20.58
C GLU A 235 19.03 -18.05 -19.53
N LYS A 236 17.99 -18.08 -18.69
CA LYS A 236 17.78 -19.17 -17.72
C LYS A 236 17.35 -20.47 -18.43
N ILE A 237 16.62 -20.37 -19.53
CA ILE A 237 16.18 -21.51 -20.35
C ILE A 237 17.37 -22.08 -21.14
N SER A 238 18.18 -21.23 -21.79
CA SER A 238 19.34 -21.66 -22.58
C SER A 238 20.42 -22.33 -21.74
N LYS A 239 20.52 -21.97 -20.45
CA LYS A 239 21.42 -22.62 -19.48
C LYS A 239 20.88 -23.95 -18.93
N LYS A 240 19.58 -24.27 -19.09
CA LYS A 240 19.01 -25.57 -18.69
C LYS A 240 19.17 -26.60 -19.81
N LYS A 241 19.91 -27.69 -19.53
CA LYS A 241 19.96 -28.87 -20.41
C LYS A 241 18.68 -29.70 -20.27
N THR A 242 17.55 -29.19 -20.77
CA THR A 242 16.25 -29.90 -20.75
C THR A 242 15.79 -30.26 -22.16
N VAL A 243 15.01 -31.35 -22.26
CA VAL A 243 14.47 -31.87 -23.54
C VAL A 243 13.36 -30.97 -24.11
N ASP A 244 12.70 -30.19 -23.25
CA ASP A 244 11.73 -29.17 -23.66
C ASP A 244 12.46 -27.92 -24.20
N LYS A 245 12.33 -27.69 -25.50
CA LYS A 245 12.99 -26.59 -26.26
C LYS A 245 12.10 -25.35 -26.42
N ARG A 246 10.98 -25.26 -25.68
CA ARG A 246 10.13 -24.06 -25.72
C ARG A 246 10.91 -22.85 -25.16
N GLY A 247 10.97 -21.76 -25.94
CA GLY A 247 11.61 -20.51 -25.53
C GLY A 247 10.87 -19.80 -24.38
N ALA A 248 11.30 -18.59 -24.03
CA ALA A 248 10.61 -17.81 -23.01
C ALA A 248 9.14 -17.58 -23.40
N LYS A 249 8.22 -17.72 -22.45
CA LYS A 249 6.79 -17.50 -22.69
C LYS A 249 6.58 -16.05 -23.15
N SER A 250 5.71 -15.83 -24.12
CA SER A 250 5.21 -14.48 -24.44
C SER A 250 4.47 -13.88 -23.23
N ASP A 251 4.33 -12.56 -23.19
CA ASP A 251 3.59 -11.90 -22.10
C ASP A 251 2.12 -12.37 -22.04
N GLU A 252 1.49 -12.62 -23.19
CA GLU A 252 0.14 -13.21 -23.26
C GLU A 252 0.05 -14.62 -22.64
N ALA A 253 0.98 -15.51 -23.00
CA ALA A 253 1.01 -16.87 -22.47
C ALA A 253 1.30 -16.87 -20.96
N TYR A 254 2.21 -16.00 -20.51
CA TYR A 254 2.53 -15.82 -19.09
C TYR A 254 1.32 -15.30 -18.31
N VAL A 255 0.65 -14.25 -18.78
CA VAL A 255 -0.50 -13.67 -18.10
C VAL A 255 -1.67 -14.65 -18.04
N LYS A 256 -1.92 -15.43 -19.09
CA LYS A 256 -2.98 -16.45 -19.07
C LYS A 256 -2.79 -17.47 -17.94
N GLU A 257 -1.56 -17.90 -17.72
CA GLU A 257 -1.19 -18.83 -16.65
C GLU A 257 -1.26 -18.18 -15.26
N VAL A 258 -0.65 -17.00 -15.11
CA VAL A 258 -0.54 -16.32 -13.81
C VAL A 258 -1.88 -15.76 -13.34
N LEU A 259 -2.67 -15.14 -14.24
CA LEU A 259 -3.91 -14.48 -13.88
C LEU A 259 -5.13 -15.41 -13.92
N GLY A 260 -5.14 -16.49 -14.70
CA GLY A 260 -6.29 -17.42 -14.76
C GLY A 260 -7.58 -16.70 -15.14
N ASP A 261 -8.58 -16.62 -14.25
CA ASP A 261 -9.85 -15.94 -14.54
C ASP A 261 -9.71 -14.43 -14.81
N LEU A 262 -8.63 -13.82 -14.32
CA LEU A 262 -8.27 -12.43 -14.62
C LEU A 262 -7.49 -12.29 -15.94
N ALA A 263 -7.24 -13.38 -16.68
CA ALA A 263 -6.41 -13.35 -17.89
C ALA A 263 -6.95 -12.47 -18.99
N ASN A 264 -8.23 -12.09 -19.02
CA ASN A 264 -8.79 -11.15 -20.00
C ASN A 264 -9.15 -9.79 -19.38
N ALA A 265 -8.87 -9.59 -18.09
CA ALA A 265 -9.15 -8.35 -17.39
C ALA A 265 -8.10 -7.30 -17.74
N THR A 266 -8.52 -6.07 -18.01
CA THR A 266 -7.62 -4.93 -18.22
C THR A 266 -7.71 -3.93 -17.07
N ASN A 267 -6.73 -3.02 -17.00
CA ASN A 267 -6.66 -1.94 -16.02
C ASN A 267 -6.76 -2.47 -14.59
N LEU A 268 -5.87 -3.39 -14.22
CA LEU A 268 -5.89 -4.01 -12.90
C LEU A 268 -5.46 -3.03 -11.83
N ILE A 269 -6.05 -3.15 -10.65
CA ILE A 269 -5.48 -2.61 -9.43
C ILE A 269 -4.63 -3.71 -8.80
N VAL A 270 -3.39 -3.36 -8.44
CA VAL A 270 -2.50 -4.26 -7.72
C VAL A 270 -2.40 -3.82 -6.26
N ILE A 271 -2.48 -4.76 -5.33
CA ILE A 271 -2.26 -4.53 -3.90
C ILE A 271 -1.13 -5.46 -3.45
N ASN A 272 -0.01 -4.90 -3.03
CA ASN A 272 1.11 -5.67 -2.47
C ASN A 272 1.04 -5.61 -0.94
N ASP A 273 0.89 -6.77 -0.27
CA ASP A 273 1.15 -6.87 1.17
C ASP A 273 2.63 -7.11 1.41
N GLU A 274 3.20 -6.48 2.44
CA GLU A 274 4.63 -6.46 2.71
C GLU A 274 5.47 -6.00 1.52
N ALA A 275 5.05 -4.87 0.94
CA ALA A 275 5.67 -4.31 -0.25
C ALA A 275 7.17 -3.98 -0.13
N HIS A 276 7.77 -3.99 1.06
CA HIS A 276 9.23 -3.87 1.22
C HIS A 276 10.01 -5.03 0.56
N HIS A 277 9.34 -6.12 0.17
CA HIS A 277 9.88 -7.19 -0.69
C HIS A 277 9.74 -6.92 -2.20
N ALA A 278 9.04 -5.86 -2.60
CA ALA A 278 8.70 -5.56 -3.99
C ALA A 278 9.35 -4.25 -4.43
N TRP A 279 10.66 -4.23 -4.67
CA TRP A 279 11.39 -3.02 -5.10
C TRP A 279 12.25 -3.27 -6.33
N ARG A 280 12.53 -2.18 -7.06
CA ARG A 280 13.42 -2.22 -8.21
C ARG A 280 14.86 -2.01 -7.77
N VAL A 281 15.74 -2.90 -8.21
CA VAL A 281 17.19 -2.73 -8.02
C VAL A 281 17.65 -1.64 -8.98
N ALA A 282 18.18 -0.53 -8.46
CA ALA A 282 18.75 0.48 -9.34
C ALA A 282 19.98 -0.10 -10.05
N ALA A 283 20.06 0.09 -11.37
CA ALA A 283 21.06 -0.52 -12.24
C ALA A 283 22.52 -0.24 -11.83
N GLU A 284 22.75 0.82 -11.04
CA GLU A 284 24.08 1.29 -10.63
C GLU A 284 24.38 1.06 -9.14
N SER A 285 23.41 0.59 -8.34
CA SER A 285 23.60 0.42 -6.89
C SER A 285 23.99 -1.01 -6.54
N LYS A 286 25.27 -1.23 -6.20
CA LYS A 286 25.63 -2.34 -5.28
C LYS A 286 25.08 -1.96 -3.91
N ILE A 287 23.84 -2.35 -3.61
CA ILE A 287 23.27 -2.10 -2.27
C ILE A 287 24.05 -2.96 -1.28
N LYS A 288 25.01 -2.35 -0.58
CA LYS A 288 25.80 -3.00 0.46
C LYS A 288 24.84 -3.51 1.54
N GLY A 289 24.88 -4.82 1.83
CA GLY A 289 24.12 -5.42 2.93
C GLY A 289 22.78 -6.08 2.56
N VAL A 290 22.35 -6.05 1.29
CA VAL A 290 21.15 -6.78 0.85
C VAL A 290 21.53 -8.19 0.39
N LYS A 291 20.78 -9.21 0.83
CA LYS A 291 21.05 -10.60 0.44
C LYS A 291 20.66 -10.82 -1.03
N ARG A 292 21.36 -11.74 -1.70
CA ARG A 292 21.06 -12.12 -3.08
C ARG A 292 19.64 -12.67 -3.26
N GLU A 293 19.13 -13.37 -2.24
CA GLU A 293 17.78 -13.92 -2.20
C GLU A 293 16.72 -12.80 -2.24
N ASP A 294 16.90 -11.74 -1.44
CA ASP A 294 16.00 -10.58 -1.40
C ASP A 294 15.94 -9.86 -2.75
N ILE A 295 17.09 -9.77 -3.44
CA ILE A 295 17.18 -9.20 -4.79
C ILE A 295 16.40 -10.06 -5.79
N GLU A 296 16.54 -11.39 -5.71
CA GLU A 296 15.83 -12.31 -6.62
C GLU A 296 14.32 -12.28 -6.37
N GLU A 297 13.87 -12.30 -5.11
CA GLU A 297 12.47 -12.13 -4.73
C GLU A 297 11.90 -10.83 -5.32
N SER A 298 12.57 -9.70 -5.08
CA SER A 298 12.12 -8.38 -5.52
C SER A 298 12.08 -8.28 -7.04
N THR A 299 13.08 -8.85 -7.71
CA THR A 299 13.14 -8.91 -9.17
C THR A 299 11.95 -9.70 -9.70
N ILE A 300 11.67 -10.89 -9.16
CA ILE A 300 10.54 -11.72 -9.58
C ILE A 300 9.20 -11.03 -9.30
N TRP A 301 9.07 -10.38 -8.16
CA TRP A 301 7.82 -9.73 -7.82
C TRP A 301 7.51 -8.58 -8.78
N VAL A 302 8.40 -7.59 -8.85
CA VAL A 302 8.16 -6.38 -9.65
C VAL A 302 8.21 -6.69 -11.15
N GLY A 303 9.15 -7.52 -11.60
CA GLY A 303 9.23 -7.88 -13.01
C GLY A 303 8.03 -8.69 -13.48
N GLY A 304 7.40 -9.49 -12.62
CA GLY A 304 6.16 -10.19 -12.97
C GLY A 304 4.99 -9.22 -13.15
N LEU A 305 4.92 -8.19 -12.30
CA LEU A 305 3.97 -7.09 -12.46
C LEU A 305 4.24 -6.28 -13.75
N ASP A 306 5.49 -6.09 -14.17
CA ASP A 306 5.81 -5.44 -15.45
C ASP A 306 5.25 -6.23 -16.64
N ARG A 307 5.37 -7.56 -16.62
CA ARG A 307 4.79 -8.41 -17.67
C ARG A 307 3.27 -8.30 -17.71
N ILE A 308 2.62 -8.28 -16.54
CA ILE A 308 1.18 -8.08 -16.42
C ILE A 308 0.79 -6.68 -16.94
N ASN A 309 1.56 -5.64 -16.61
CA ASN A 309 1.32 -4.28 -17.09
C ASN A 309 1.35 -4.21 -18.63
N ARG A 310 2.37 -4.81 -19.27
CA ARG A 310 2.48 -4.79 -20.74
C ARG A 310 1.32 -5.47 -21.46
N ALA A 311 0.77 -6.54 -20.88
CA ALA A 311 -0.31 -7.30 -21.52
C ALA A 311 -1.72 -6.80 -21.15
N ARG A 312 -1.94 -6.26 -19.94
CA ARG A 312 -3.28 -5.92 -19.43
C ARG A 312 -3.45 -4.51 -18.89
N GLY A 313 -2.35 -3.79 -18.67
CA GLY A 313 -2.35 -2.51 -17.99
C GLY A 313 -2.60 -2.66 -16.48
N ILE A 314 -1.71 -2.09 -15.68
CA ILE A 314 -1.92 -1.84 -14.26
C ILE A 314 -2.35 -0.39 -14.13
N LEU A 315 -3.60 -0.18 -13.68
CA LEU A 315 -4.14 1.14 -13.44
C LEU A 315 -3.37 1.84 -12.32
N ARG A 316 -3.14 1.12 -11.22
CA ARG A 316 -2.35 1.57 -10.08
C ARG A 316 -1.93 0.39 -9.23
N CYS A 317 -0.78 0.53 -8.60
CA CYS A 317 -0.32 -0.38 -7.56
C CYS A 317 -0.30 0.33 -6.21
N PHE A 318 -0.93 -0.31 -5.22
CA PHE A 318 -0.99 0.16 -3.84
C PHE A 318 -0.12 -0.77 -3.00
N ASP A 319 0.99 -0.23 -2.51
CA ASP A 319 1.95 -0.92 -1.66
C ASP A 319 1.57 -0.71 -0.20
N LEU A 320 1.41 -1.78 0.57
CA LEU A 320 1.16 -1.71 2.01
C LEU A 320 2.26 -2.45 2.76
N SER A 321 2.92 -1.78 3.71
CA SER A 321 3.93 -2.44 4.55
C SER A 321 4.10 -1.76 5.90
N ALA A 322 4.54 -2.54 6.89
CA ALA A 322 4.98 -2.01 8.18
C ALA A 322 6.47 -1.68 8.22
N THR A 323 7.27 -2.43 7.47
CA THR A 323 8.71 -2.29 7.40
C THR A 323 9.07 -1.22 6.38
N PRO A 324 10.03 -0.32 6.65
CA PRO A 324 10.57 0.55 5.62
C PRO A 324 11.25 -0.27 4.51
N PHE A 325 11.26 0.27 3.29
CA PHE A 325 12.08 -0.26 2.21
C PHE A 325 13.56 -0.12 2.58
N ALA A 326 14.40 -1.07 2.15
CA ALA A 326 15.84 -0.86 2.19
C ALA A 326 16.16 0.40 1.39
N PRO A 327 16.93 1.36 1.92
CA PRO A 327 17.28 2.58 1.20
C PRO A 327 18.06 2.20 -0.06
N SER A 328 17.40 2.26 -1.21
CA SER A 328 17.99 2.11 -2.55
C SER A 328 18.33 3.46 -3.19
N GLY A 329 18.02 4.57 -2.50
CA GLY A 329 18.34 5.92 -2.95
C GLY A 329 19.85 6.15 -3.03
N LYS A 330 20.28 6.87 -4.06
CA LYS A 330 21.60 7.53 -4.05
C LYS A 330 21.62 8.54 -2.89
N LYS A 331 22.78 8.67 -2.24
CA LYS A 331 23.04 9.64 -1.16
C LYS A 331 22.59 11.04 -1.53
#